data_AF-V2Q9T8-F1
#
_entry.id   AF-V2Q9T8-F1
#
_cell.length_a   1.000
_cell.length_b   1.000
_cell.length_c   1.000
_cell.angle_alpha   90.00
_cell.angle_beta   90.00
_cell.angle_gamma   90.00
#
_symmetry.space_group_name_H-M   'P 1'
#
loop_
_entity.id
_entity.type
_entity.pdbx_description
1 polymer ?
#
loop_
_entity_poly.entity_id
_entity_poly.type
_entity_poly.pdbx_seq_one_letter_code
_entity_poly.pdbx_strand_id
1 'polypeptide(L)'
;MTKDDKKIVRNVILFCIIFSVFFTVYRVSSLLDKKYEDISPQDNNTTAAPPFTSIENNSTPKNYDNIAKAYVLPAADMSLMQENKQAADNNSGIINSLADLNKNDKSIASPYDNLDIMLYEAAIQGDFESVRRYIDMGANINSVDSSGSTIVYRMSLLKNVSMDQMNCFNYLLLKGADVNKENYNGYTPLTAHFSSNLFNKEFLDRLIQNNVEINNPDFDGDTPLHFAVMNNNIEAVEYLLENGANANVKNKDGITPLHIAVKEKNYDITARLLDAGADRNTKDIDGISALDIVKASNDVDLFKLFSITQEDIKKDKLQAELQQALINNISKPAVKAVKENIDKGFYNRPVKQDKGASSIDGKFVGENPTPLIAALYFGYNDIAKALINIGADVNKPNDYPFYSPLMVAAESSNKEMVNLLLNKGADVNYQSKMDGITALNVTNSAEIAEIILKAKADPDISSNAACRSALQMAVINNNYDLAEILLKYGADVNHVDCSEYKPVIANAIDTGNPAIVRLLLNYNAGVNTEVGEDLSTKVIDYAKQKGNKMIIDMINEKLQQSISKKQEVLNKDNSSLLIKNNVKQEDNISINSKINDNISFKENIETKMNKNDNSLSNEIDNIMDDIVSDL
;
A
#
# COMPACT_ATOMS: atom_id res chain seq x y z
N MET A 1 33.27 -3.98 -61.61
CA MET A 1 32.33 -4.10 -60.49
C MET A 1 32.98 -3.57 -59.23
N THR A 2 32.43 -2.48 -58.72
CA THR A 2 32.73 -1.94 -57.39
C THR A 2 32.37 -2.99 -56.31
N LYS A 3 32.81 -2.79 -55.05
CA LYS A 3 32.44 -3.70 -53.95
C LYS A 3 30.91 -3.81 -53.80
N ASP A 4 30.18 -2.75 -54.10
CA ASP A 4 28.73 -2.71 -54.04
C ASP A 4 28.07 -3.49 -55.20
N ASP A 5 28.63 -3.42 -56.41
CA ASP A 5 28.15 -4.23 -57.54
C ASP A 5 28.30 -5.73 -57.26
N LYS A 6 29.39 -6.16 -56.60
CA LYS A 6 29.58 -7.57 -56.22
C LYS A 6 28.59 -8.03 -55.15
N LYS A 7 28.18 -7.13 -54.25
CA LYS A 7 27.17 -7.41 -53.21
C LYS A 7 25.77 -7.55 -53.82
N ILE A 8 25.45 -6.72 -54.81
CA ILE A 8 24.18 -6.80 -55.55
C ILE A 8 24.11 -8.10 -56.35
N VAL A 9 25.17 -8.46 -57.09
CA VAL A 9 25.21 -9.72 -57.84
C VAL A 9 25.10 -10.93 -56.91
N ARG A 10 25.79 -10.91 -55.75
CA ARG A 10 25.67 -11.98 -54.75
C ARG A 10 24.25 -12.14 -54.23
N ASN A 11 23.56 -11.03 -53.96
CA ASN A 11 22.19 -11.05 -53.45
C ASN A 11 21.18 -11.52 -54.52
N VAL A 12 21.40 -11.18 -55.79
CA VAL A 12 20.58 -11.67 -56.91
C VAL A 12 20.77 -13.17 -57.11
N ILE A 13 22.01 -13.66 -57.06
CA ILE A 13 22.29 -15.11 -57.14
C ILE A 13 21.65 -15.86 -55.96
N LEU A 14 21.75 -15.32 -54.74
CA LEU A 14 21.15 -15.91 -53.55
C LEU A 14 19.61 -15.95 -53.64
N PHE A 15 19.01 -14.89 -54.18
CA PHE A 15 17.57 -14.84 -54.43
C PHE A 15 17.13 -15.91 -55.45
N CYS A 16 17.86 -16.08 -56.55
CA CYS A 16 17.56 -17.12 -57.53
C CYS A 16 17.68 -18.54 -56.95
N ILE A 17 18.68 -18.81 -56.11
CA ILE A 17 18.85 -20.11 -55.45
C ILE A 17 17.70 -20.38 -54.48
N ILE A 18 17.34 -19.40 -53.63
CA ILE A 18 16.22 -19.52 -52.69
C ILE A 18 14.91 -19.76 -53.44
N PHE A 19 14.67 -19.04 -54.53
CA PHE A 19 13.46 -19.17 -55.32
C PHE A 19 13.36 -20.55 -56.00
N SER A 20 14.47 -21.11 -56.51
CA SER A 20 14.49 -22.48 -57.07
C SER A 20 14.26 -23.55 -56.01
N VAL A 21 14.80 -23.40 -54.79
CA VAL A 21 14.55 -24.33 -53.68
C VAL A 21 13.08 -24.28 -53.26
N PHE A 22 12.50 -23.08 -53.12
CA PHE A 22 11.09 -22.90 -52.78
C PHE A 22 10.16 -23.53 -53.82
N PHE A 23 10.45 -23.35 -55.11
CA PHE A 23 9.66 -23.95 -56.19
C PHE A 23 9.76 -25.48 -56.22
N THR A 24 10.92 -26.04 -55.85
CA THR A 24 11.12 -27.49 -55.79
C THR A 24 10.38 -28.10 -54.61
N VAL A 25 10.43 -27.46 -53.43
CA VAL A 25 9.69 -27.89 -52.22
C VAL A 25 8.18 -27.82 -52.48
N TYR A 26 7.69 -26.73 -53.06
CA TYR A 26 6.27 -26.58 -53.41
C TYR A 26 5.80 -27.67 -54.39
N ARG A 27 6.63 -28.03 -55.37
CA ARG A 27 6.31 -29.09 -56.35
C ARG A 27 6.30 -30.49 -55.71
N VAL A 28 7.16 -30.75 -54.72
CA VAL A 28 7.19 -32.01 -53.96
C VAL A 28 5.98 -32.11 -53.03
N SER A 29 5.60 -31.05 -52.34
CA SER A 29 4.38 -31.01 -51.50
C SER A 29 3.12 -31.25 -52.34
N SER A 30 3.00 -30.60 -53.51
CA SER A 30 1.87 -30.82 -54.43
C SER A 30 1.78 -32.25 -55.00
N LEU A 31 2.91 -32.96 -55.13
CA LEU A 31 2.94 -34.35 -55.56
C LEU A 31 2.63 -35.35 -54.43
N LEU A 32 2.91 -34.97 -53.18
CA LEU A 32 2.56 -35.75 -52.00
C LEU A 32 1.05 -35.68 -51.71
N ASP A 33 0.43 -34.51 -51.86
CA ASP A 33 -1.02 -34.36 -51.64
C ASP A 33 -1.86 -35.18 -52.63
N LYS A 34 -1.41 -35.33 -53.88
CA LYS A 34 -2.10 -36.17 -54.88
C LYS A 34 -2.00 -37.68 -54.63
N LYS A 35 -1.13 -38.14 -53.73
CA LYS A 35 -0.95 -39.56 -53.42
C LYS A 35 -1.77 -40.06 -52.23
N TYR A 36 -2.40 -39.16 -51.49
CA TYR A 36 -3.15 -39.47 -50.26
C TYR A 36 -4.67 -39.53 -50.43
N GLU A 37 -5.22 -39.21 -51.61
CA GLU A 37 -6.66 -39.35 -51.89
C GLU A 37 -7.08 -40.73 -52.45
N ASP A 38 -6.15 -41.63 -52.78
CA ASP A 38 -6.43 -42.87 -53.54
C ASP A 38 -6.40 -44.19 -52.73
N ILE A 39 -6.51 -44.16 -51.39
CA ILE A 39 -6.51 -45.39 -50.58
C ILE A 39 -7.66 -45.40 -49.56
N SER A 40 -8.78 -45.99 -49.97
CA SER A 40 -9.83 -46.51 -49.09
C SER A 40 -9.78 -48.04 -49.09
N PRO A 41 -9.99 -48.71 -47.94
CA PRO A 41 -10.58 -50.04 -47.99
C PRO A 41 -11.75 -50.24 -47.02
N GLN A 42 -12.77 -50.90 -47.57
CA GLN A 42 -13.90 -51.53 -46.88
C GLN A 42 -13.52 -52.83 -46.16
N ASP A 43 -14.28 -53.11 -45.08
CA ASP A 43 -14.85 -54.39 -44.62
C ASP A 43 -14.05 -55.73 -44.64
N ASN A 44 -13.97 -56.31 -43.43
CA ASN A 44 -14.30 -57.70 -43.04
C ASN A 44 -13.24 -58.54 -42.29
N ASN A 45 -13.67 -58.95 -41.08
CA ASN A 45 -13.30 -60.10 -40.22
C ASN A 45 -12.38 -61.20 -40.78
N THR A 46 -11.39 -61.64 -39.97
CA THR A 46 -11.36 -62.99 -39.31
C THR A 46 -10.08 -63.23 -38.47
N THR A 47 -10.32 -63.74 -37.26
CA THR A 47 -9.55 -64.65 -36.37
C THR A 47 -8.07 -65.02 -36.60
N ALA A 48 -7.32 -65.02 -35.48
CA ALA A 48 -6.26 -65.96 -35.03
C ALA A 48 -4.85 -65.35 -34.78
N ALA A 49 -4.33 -65.59 -33.57
CA ALA A 49 -2.90 -65.48 -33.17
C ALA A 49 -2.24 -66.89 -33.27
N PRO A 50 -0.92 -67.14 -32.99
CA PRO A 50 0.26 -66.28 -32.66
C PRO A 50 1.51 -66.73 -33.50
N PRO A 51 2.82 -66.74 -33.08
CA PRO A 51 3.63 -65.97 -32.12
C PRO A 51 4.98 -65.41 -32.67
N PHE A 52 5.66 -64.59 -31.84
CA PHE A 52 7.08 -64.17 -31.76
C PHE A 52 8.16 -64.79 -32.67
N THR A 53 9.10 -63.95 -33.16
CA THR A 53 10.57 -64.18 -33.08
C THR A 53 11.36 -62.85 -33.09
N SER A 54 12.43 -62.83 -32.29
CA SER A 54 13.43 -61.77 -32.09
C SER A 54 14.66 -61.96 -32.98
N ILE A 55 15.23 -60.89 -33.56
CA ILE A 55 16.66 -60.83 -33.98
C ILE A 55 17.24 -59.43 -33.72
N GLU A 56 18.51 -59.47 -33.30
CA GLU A 56 19.40 -58.51 -32.66
C GLU A 56 20.15 -57.50 -33.56
N ASN A 57 20.62 -56.40 -32.91
CA ASN A 57 21.93 -55.72 -33.00
C ASN A 57 22.41 -55.06 -34.32
N ASN A 58 22.73 -53.75 -34.35
CA ASN A 58 23.94 -53.13 -33.76
C ASN A 58 24.18 -51.64 -34.16
N SER A 59 24.88 -50.91 -33.27
CA SER A 59 25.76 -49.73 -33.46
C SER A 59 25.20 -48.28 -33.62
N THR A 60 25.45 -47.50 -32.56
CA THR A 60 25.31 -46.03 -32.32
C THR A 60 26.40 -45.16 -33.01
N PRO A 61 26.26 -43.82 -33.25
CA PRO A 61 26.42 -42.81 -32.17
C PRO A 61 25.64 -41.46 -32.28
N LYS A 62 25.29 -40.93 -31.08
CA LYS A 62 25.07 -39.52 -30.65
C LYS A 62 23.88 -38.67 -31.15
N ASN A 63 23.31 -37.98 -30.16
CA ASN A 63 22.60 -36.69 -30.13
C ASN A 63 21.06 -36.65 -30.18
N TYR A 64 20.52 -36.02 -29.13
CA TYR A 64 19.23 -35.33 -28.96
C TYR A 64 18.10 -35.69 -29.93
N ASP A 65 17.45 -36.81 -29.66
CA ASP A 65 16.08 -37.10 -30.08
C ASP A 65 15.60 -38.24 -29.18
N ASN A 66 14.94 -37.94 -28.05
CA ASN A 66 14.11 -38.89 -27.29
C ASN A 66 13.46 -38.22 -26.05
N ILE A 67 12.38 -37.47 -26.25
CA ILE A 67 11.25 -37.44 -25.28
C ILE A 67 9.95 -37.25 -26.07
N ALA A 68 9.54 -38.25 -26.86
CA ALA A 68 8.19 -38.32 -27.40
C ALA A 68 7.88 -39.74 -27.84
N LYS A 69 7.75 -40.68 -26.89
CA LYS A 69 7.00 -41.94 -27.03
C LYS A 69 7.09 -42.75 -25.73
N ALA A 70 6.08 -42.60 -24.89
CA ALA A 70 5.70 -43.62 -23.91
C ALA A 70 4.17 -43.61 -23.72
N TYR A 71 3.54 -44.61 -24.36
CA TYR A 71 2.31 -45.31 -23.98
C TYR A 71 1.00 -44.52 -23.77
N VAL A 72 0.20 -44.49 -24.83
CA VAL A 72 -1.28 -44.52 -24.75
C VAL A 72 -1.70 -45.99 -24.68
N LEU A 73 -2.39 -46.39 -23.61
CA LEU A 73 -3.13 -47.67 -23.56
C LEU A 73 -4.43 -47.53 -24.37
N PRO A 74 -4.86 -48.56 -25.13
CA PRO A 74 -6.03 -48.47 -25.98
C PRO A 74 -7.32 -48.65 -25.15
N ALA A 75 -8.31 -47.80 -25.43
CA ALA A 75 -9.68 -47.95 -24.95
C ALA A 75 -10.31 -49.21 -25.59
N ALA A 76 -10.74 -50.17 -24.76
CA ALA A 76 -11.50 -51.34 -25.20
C ALA A 76 -12.92 -51.32 -24.61
N ASP A 77 -13.87 -51.22 -25.52
CA ASP A 77 -15.26 -51.74 -25.56
C ASP A 77 -16.21 -51.52 -24.35
N MET A 78 -17.16 -50.60 -24.55
CA MET A 78 -18.22 -50.19 -23.61
C MET A 78 -19.47 -51.07 -23.63
N SER A 79 -19.41 -52.27 -24.22
CA SER A 79 -20.58 -53.13 -24.46
C SER A 79 -20.73 -54.32 -23.49
N LEU A 80 -19.71 -54.62 -22.67
CA LEU A 80 -19.72 -55.74 -21.70
C LEU A 80 -20.09 -55.34 -20.25
N MET A 81 -20.30 -54.05 -19.96
CA MET A 81 -20.56 -53.57 -18.59
C MET A 81 -22.05 -53.59 -18.17
N GLN A 82 -23.00 -53.70 -19.10
CA GLN A 82 -24.42 -53.69 -18.75
C GLN A 82 -24.94 -55.04 -18.24
N GLU A 83 -24.37 -56.16 -18.67
CA GLU A 83 -24.77 -57.50 -18.17
C GLU A 83 -24.14 -57.86 -16.82
N ASN A 84 -22.99 -57.26 -16.46
CA ASN A 84 -22.30 -57.55 -15.19
C ASN A 84 -22.81 -56.74 -13.99
N LYS A 85 -23.56 -55.65 -14.20
CA LYS A 85 -24.12 -54.86 -13.10
C LYS A 85 -25.19 -55.64 -12.32
N GLN A 86 -25.95 -56.50 -13.00
CA GLN A 86 -27.01 -57.31 -12.39
C GLN A 86 -26.49 -58.59 -11.72
N ALA A 87 -25.27 -59.04 -12.08
CA ALA A 87 -24.58 -60.13 -11.39
C ALA A 87 -23.81 -59.66 -10.14
N ALA A 88 -23.37 -58.40 -10.10
CA ALA A 88 -22.67 -57.81 -8.96
C ALA A 88 -23.60 -57.56 -7.75
N ASP A 89 -24.83 -57.12 -7.99
CA ASP A 89 -25.80 -56.86 -6.91
C ASP A 89 -26.22 -58.14 -6.17
N ASN A 90 -26.30 -59.28 -6.88
CA ASN A 90 -26.67 -60.58 -6.32
C ASN A 90 -25.53 -61.27 -5.55
N ASN A 91 -24.28 -60.84 -5.73
CA ASN A 91 -23.10 -61.43 -5.06
C ASN A 91 -22.68 -60.69 -3.77
N SER A 92 -23.23 -59.50 -3.50
CA SER A 92 -22.92 -58.72 -2.29
C SER A 92 -23.28 -59.45 -0.98
N GLY A 93 -24.36 -60.26 -0.99
CA GLY A 93 -24.78 -61.08 0.16
C GLY A 93 -23.95 -62.35 0.39
N ILE A 94 -23.40 -62.93 -0.68
CA ILE A 94 -22.58 -64.16 -0.63
C ILE A 94 -21.15 -63.83 -0.18
N ILE A 95 -20.60 -62.70 -0.62
CA ILE A 95 -19.25 -62.23 -0.23
C ILE A 95 -19.18 -61.92 1.27
N ASN A 96 -20.21 -61.33 1.86
CA ASN A 96 -20.28 -61.08 3.30
C ASN A 96 -20.40 -62.36 4.14
N SER A 97 -21.04 -63.41 3.60
CA SER A 97 -21.17 -64.71 4.30
C SER A 97 -19.92 -65.60 4.17
N LEU A 98 -19.10 -65.41 3.13
CA LEU A 98 -17.84 -66.13 2.95
C LEU A 98 -16.69 -65.55 3.79
N ALA A 99 -16.78 -64.27 4.18
CA ALA A 99 -15.79 -63.60 5.04
C ALA A 99 -15.69 -64.19 6.46
N ASP A 100 -16.79 -64.77 6.97
CA ASP A 100 -16.83 -65.37 8.31
C ASP A 100 -16.30 -66.82 8.35
N LEU A 101 -16.17 -67.49 7.20
CA LEU A 101 -15.82 -68.92 7.14
C LEU A 101 -14.32 -69.21 6.94
N ASN A 102 -13.46 -68.21 6.70
CA ASN A 102 -12.08 -68.48 6.26
C ASN A 102 -10.96 -67.79 7.08
N LYS A 103 -11.14 -67.64 8.39
CA LYS A 103 -10.14 -67.04 9.30
C LYS A 103 -8.80 -67.79 9.43
N ASN A 104 -8.65 -68.99 8.86
CA ASN A 104 -7.53 -69.89 9.20
C ASN A 104 -6.67 -70.40 8.03
N ASP A 105 -6.86 -69.93 6.79
CA ASP A 105 -6.02 -70.34 5.67
C ASP A 105 -5.04 -69.23 5.25
N LYS A 106 -3.75 -69.40 5.54
CA LYS A 106 -2.68 -68.41 5.32
C LYS A 106 -2.02 -68.50 3.93
N SER A 107 -2.56 -69.30 3.00
CA SER A 107 -1.95 -69.51 1.66
C SER A 107 -2.70 -68.85 0.49
N ILE A 108 -3.62 -67.92 0.76
CA ILE A 108 -4.31 -67.14 -0.27
C ILE A 108 -4.19 -65.68 0.13
N ALA A 109 -3.57 -64.85 -0.72
CA ALA A 109 -3.54 -63.40 -0.54
C ALA A 109 -4.96 -62.90 -0.27
N SER A 110 -5.15 -62.20 0.83
CA SER A 110 -6.42 -61.70 1.32
C SER A 110 -6.98 -60.65 0.34
N PRO A 111 -8.32 -60.47 0.20
CA PRO A 111 -8.88 -59.29 -0.48
C PRO A 111 -8.43 -57.95 0.14
N TYR A 112 -7.77 -58.02 1.30
CA TYR A 112 -7.24 -56.92 2.09
C TYR A 112 -5.76 -56.59 1.80
N ASP A 113 -5.11 -57.21 0.81
CA ASP A 113 -3.64 -57.18 0.70
C ASP A 113 -3.03 -55.90 0.11
N ASN A 114 -3.81 -54.89 -0.32
CA ASN A 114 -3.31 -53.51 -0.28
C ASN A 114 -4.44 -52.45 -0.32
N LEU A 115 -4.97 -52.11 0.85
CA LEU A 115 -6.01 -51.10 1.03
C LEU A 115 -5.65 -49.72 0.40
N ASP A 116 -4.35 -49.42 0.31
CA ASP A 116 -3.81 -48.21 -0.32
C ASP A 116 -4.05 -48.18 -1.84
N ILE A 117 -3.88 -49.34 -2.50
CA ILE A 117 -4.15 -49.48 -3.95
C ILE A 117 -5.66 -49.38 -4.21
N MET A 118 -6.49 -49.94 -3.33
CA MET A 118 -7.94 -49.85 -3.44
C MET A 118 -8.43 -48.40 -3.25
N LEU A 119 -7.84 -47.67 -2.29
CA LEU A 119 -8.08 -46.23 -2.11
C LEU A 119 -7.71 -45.45 -3.37
N TYR A 120 -6.54 -45.76 -3.94
CA TYR A 120 -6.06 -45.16 -5.18
C TYR A 120 -7.04 -45.32 -6.34
N GLU A 121 -7.43 -46.56 -6.64
CA GLU A 121 -8.36 -46.87 -7.74
C GLU A 121 -9.72 -46.22 -7.54
N ALA A 122 -10.25 -46.26 -6.31
CA ALA A 122 -11.53 -45.64 -5.98
C ALA A 122 -11.52 -44.13 -6.23
N ALA A 123 -10.47 -43.42 -5.82
CA ALA A 123 -10.40 -41.97 -6.03
C ALA A 123 -10.28 -41.59 -7.51
N ILE A 124 -9.51 -42.37 -8.29
CA ILE A 124 -9.38 -42.14 -9.75
C ILE A 124 -10.69 -42.47 -10.48
N GLN A 125 -11.48 -43.43 -10.01
CA GLN A 125 -12.79 -43.75 -10.58
C GLN A 125 -13.90 -42.77 -10.12
N GLY A 126 -13.67 -42.01 -9.04
CA GLY A 126 -14.68 -41.15 -8.42
C GLY A 126 -15.62 -41.88 -7.46
N ASP A 127 -15.28 -43.08 -6.99
CA ASP A 127 -16.09 -43.82 -6.02
C ASP A 127 -15.89 -43.27 -4.60
N PHE A 128 -16.64 -42.21 -4.29
CA PHE A 128 -16.56 -41.48 -3.02
C PHE A 128 -16.84 -42.37 -1.80
N GLU A 129 -17.81 -43.28 -1.89
CA GLU A 129 -18.18 -44.15 -0.77
C GLU A 129 -17.08 -45.17 -0.48
N SER A 130 -16.46 -45.73 -1.52
CA SER A 130 -15.29 -46.60 -1.36
C SER A 130 -14.07 -45.83 -0.80
N VAL A 131 -13.79 -44.62 -1.29
CA VAL A 131 -12.73 -43.75 -0.74
C VAL A 131 -12.91 -43.53 0.76
N ARG A 132 -14.13 -43.15 1.18
CA ARG A 132 -14.48 -42.96 2.59
C ARG A 132 -14.27 -44.24 3.39
N ARG A 133 -14.81 -45.36 2.89
CA ARG A 133 -14.73 -46.66 3.55
C ARG A 133 -13.29 -47.14 3.73
N TYR A 134 -12.45 -47.01 2.71
CA TYR A 134 -11.05 -47.45 2.78
C TYR A 134 -10.24 -46.58 3.75
N ILE A 135 -10.48 -45.26 3.78
CA ILE A 135 -9.86 -44.38 4.79
C ILE A 135 -10.32 -44.78 6.21
N ASP A 136 -11.61 -45.05 6.42
CA ASP A 136 -12.13 -45.49 7.72
C ASP A 136 -11.58 -46.87 8.14
N MET A 137 -11.21 -47.72 7.16
CA MET A 137 -10.52 -48.99 7.39
C MET A 137 -9.01 -48.85 7.65
N GLY A 138 -8.47 -47.63 7.59
CA GLY A 138 -7.07 -47.34 7.89
C GLY A 138 -6.14 -47.28 6.68
N ALA A 139 -6.65 -47.04 5.47
CA ALA A 139 -5.81 -46.81 4.29
C ALA A 139 -4.85 -45.65 4.53
N ASN A 140 -3.59 -45.79 4.13
CA ASN A 140 -2.64 -44.70 4.18
C ASN A 140 -2.87 -43.75 3.01
N ILE A 141 -3.49 -42.60 3.30
CA ILE A 141 -3.79 -41.53 2.34
C ILE A 141 -2.54 -41.03 1.61
N ASN A 142 -1.38 -41.08 2.27
CA ASN A 142 -0.09 -40.62 1.75
C ASN A 142 0.83 -41.78 1.35
N SER A 143 0.25 -42.96 1.10
CA SER A 143 0.96 -44.06 0.44
C SER A 143 1.46 -43.62 -0.93
N VAL A 144 2.58 -44.20 -1.34
CA VAL A 144 3.22 -43.90 -2.62
C VAL A 144 3.26 -45.15 -3.48
N ASP A 145 3.05 -44.99 -4.78
CA ASP A 145 3.22 -46.07 -5.74
C ASP A 145 4.70 -46.32 -6.08
N SER A 146 4.95 -47.20 -7.04
CA SER A 146 6.31 -47.58 -7.48
C SER A 146 7.16 -46.42 -8.02
N SER A 147 6.54 -45.29 -8.37
CA SER A 147 7.23 -44.07 -8.80
C SER A 147 7.37 -43.01 -7.70
N GLY A 148 6.93 -43.33 -6.48
CA GLY A 148 6.92 -42.38 -5.36
C GLY A 148 5.73 -41.42 -5.38
N SER A 149 4.75 -41.63 -6.28
CA SER A 149 3.60 -40.73 -6.44
C SER A 149 2.49 -41.04 -5.45
N THR A 150 1.92 -39.99 -4.84
CA THR A 150 0.72 -40.08 -4.01
C THR A 150 -0.56 -40.10 -4.83
N ILE A 151 -1.69 -40.36 -4.17
CA ILE A 151 -3.02 -40.25 -4.77
C ILE A 151 -3.29 -38.83 -5.30
N VAL A 152 -2.92 -37.79 -4.55
CA VAL A 152 -3.07 -36.38 -4.96
C VAL A 152 -2.25 -36.08 -6.21
N TYR A 153 -1.00 -36.56 -6.27
CA TYR A 153 -0.17 -36.44 -7.47
C TYR A 153 -0.88 -37.01 -8.70
N ARG A 154 -1.43 -38.22 -8.59
CA ARG A 154 -2.05 -38.90 -9.72
C ARG A 154 -3.37 -38.28 -10.13
N MET A 155 -4.17 -37.81 -9.18
CA MET A 155 -5.36 -37.02 -9.48
C MET A 155 -5.02 -35.71 -10.21
N SER A 156 -3.84 -35.14 -9.96
CA SER A 156 -3.37 -33.92 -10.64
C SER A 156 -3.06 -34.13 -12.13
N LEU A 157 -2.91 -35.38 -12.57
CA LEU A 157 -2.69 -35.76 -13.98
C LEU A 157 -4.00 -36.01 -14.74
N LEU A 158 -5.16 -35.91 -14.08
CA LEU A 158 -6.45 -36.14 -14.72
C LEU A 158 -6.83 -34.95 -15.63
N LYS A 159 -7.02 -35.24 -16.92
CA LYS A 159 -7.41 -34.22 -17.92
C LYS A 159 -8.79 -33.62 -17.68
N ASN A 160 -9.77 -34.49 -17.44
CA ASN A 160 -11.16 -34.12 -17.20
C ASN A 160 -11.58 -34.65 -15.84
N VAL A 161 -11.55 -33.79 -14.83
CA VAL A 161 -11.95 -34.19 -13.46
C VAL A 161 -13.48 -34.11 -13.37
N SER A 162 -14.13 -35.24 -13.11
CA SER A 162 -15.57 -35.29 -12.88
C SER A 162 -15.93 -34.72 -11.50
N MET A 163 -17.21 -34.40 -11.29
CA MET A 163 -17.71 -33.96 -9.98
C MET A 163 -17.40 -35.00 -8.88
N ASP A 164 -17.52 -36.28 -9.21
CA ASP A 164 -17.27 -37.37 -8.26
C ASP A 164 -15.78 -37.52 -7.91
N GLN A 165 -14.89 -37.33 -8.90
CA GLN A 165 -13.44 -37.26 -8.66
C GLN A 165 -13.07 -36.02 -7.85
N MET A 166 -13.69 -34.85 -8.11
CA MET A 166 -13.49 -33.65 -7.28
C MET A 166 -13.98 -33.86 -5.85
N ASN A 167 -15.09 -34.58 -5.63
CA ASN A 167 -15.56 -34.93 -4.29
C ASN A 167 -14.56 -35.82 -3.55
N CYS A 168 -14.01 -36.84 -4.24
CA CYS A 168 -12.95 -37.67 -3.68
C CYS A 168 -11.72 -36.84 -3.34
N PHE A 169 -11.29 -35.95 -4.24
CA PHE A 169 -10.13 -35.08 -4.04
C PHE A 169 -10.30 -34.16 -2.82
N ASN A 170 -11.43 -33.46 -2.74
CA ASN A 170 -11.74 -32.58 -1.60
C ASN A 170 -11.75 -33.34 -0.27
N TYR A 171 -12.24 -34.59 -0.27
CA TYR A 171 -12.24 -35.43 0.92
C TYR A 171 -10.84 -35.90 1.31
N LEU A 172 -10.01 -36.27 0.34
CA LEU A 172 -8.61 -36.62 0.58
C LEU A 172 -7.84 -35.45 1.21
N LEU A 173 -8.01 -34.23 0.67
CA LEU A 173 -7.42 -33.01 1.24
C LEU A 173 -7.90 -32.76 2.67
N LEU A 174 -9.23 -32.87 2.91
CA LEU A 174 -9.81 -32.74 4.25
C LEU A 174 -9.22 -33.74 5.26
N LYS A 175 -8.85 -34.93 4.79
CA LYS A 175 -8.24 -35.99 5.61
C LYS A 175 -6.71 -35.90 5.72
N GLY A 176 -6.10 -34.83 5.21
CA GLY A 176 -4.67 -34.57 5.35
C GLY A 176 -3.80 -35.22 4.28
N ALA A 177 -4.31 -35.37 3.06
CA ALA A 177 -3.48 -35.73 1.93
C ALA A 177 -2.42 -34.65 1.66
N ASP A 178 -1.18 -35.07 1.45
CA ASP A 178 -0.04 -34.18 1.23
C ASP A 178 -0.03 -33.64 -0.20
N VAL A 179 -0.25 -32.34 -0.34
CA VAL A 179 -0.27 -31.60 -1.62
C VAL A 179 1.13 -31.23 -2.13
N ASN A 180 2.17 -31.38 -1.30
CA ASN A 180 3.54 -30.98 -1.62
C ASN A 180 4.47 -32.20 -1.79
N LYS A 181 3.95 -33.42 -1.63
CA LYS A 181 4.76 -34.64 -1.75
C LYS A 181 5.34 -34.81 -3.15
N GLU A 182 6.66 -34.78 -3.24
CA GLU A 182 7.39 -35.08 -4.46
C GLU A 182 7.44 -36.59 -4.75
N ASN A 183 7.36 -36.94 -6.04
CA ASN A 183 7.66 -38.30 -6.52
C ASN A 183 9.18 -38.52 -6.67
N TYR A 184 9.59 -39.70 -7.13
CA TYR A 184 11.02 -40.03 -7.31
C TYR A 184 11.73 -39.25 -8.43
N ASN A 185 11.04 -38.38 -9.14
CA ASN A 185 11.60 -37.45 -10.13
C ASN A 185 11.53 -35.99 -9.65
N GLY A 186 11.10 -35.73 -8.40
CA GLY A 186 10.97 -34.39 -7.84
C GLY A 186 9.68 -33.66 -8.23
N TYR A 187 8.75 -34.30 -8.95
CA TYR A 187 7.51 -33.64 -9.31
C TYR A 187 6.55 -33.61 -8.11
N THR A 188 6.15 -32.41 -7.71
CA THR A 188 4.98 -32.18 -6.85
C THR A 188 3.68 -32.36 -7.65
N PRO A 189 2.52 -32.52 -7.00
CA PRO A 189 1.20 -32.49 -7.65
C PRO A 189 1.00 -31.26 -8.55
N LEU A 190 1.46 -30.08 -8.10
CA LEU A 190 1.37 -28.84 -8.88
C LEU A 190 2.27 -28.89 -10.12
N THR A 191 3.53 -29.28 -9.96
CA THR A 191 4.48 -29.41 -11.08
C THR A 191 4.01 -30.46 -12.09
N ALA A 192 3.41 -31.55 -11.62
CA ALA A 192 2.81 -32.59 -12.47
C ALA A 192 1.63 -32.05 -13.30
N HIS A 193 0.77 -31.21 -12.71
CA HIS A 193 -0.36 -30.60 -13.40
C HIS A 193 0.11 -29.74 -14.59
N PHE A 194 1.06 -28.83 -14.34
CA PHE A 194 1.56 -27.93 -15.37
C PHE A 194 2.47 -28.61 -16.39
N SER A 195 3.32 -29.57 -15.99
CA SER A 195 4.16 -30.34 -16.92
C SER A 195 3.34 -31.17 -17.92
N SER A 196 2.12 -31.59 -17.53
CA SER A 196 1.18 -32.31 -18.39
C SER A 196 0.34 -31.39 -19.30
N ASN A 197 0.66 -30.10 -19.33
CA ASN A 197 -0.10 -29.05 -20.03
C ASN A 197 -1.60 -29.05 -19.67
N LEU A 198 -1.90 -29.24 -18.38
CA LEU A 198 -3.26 -29.15 -17.84
C LEU A 198 -3.48 -27.78 -17.24
N PHE A 199 -4.72 -27.29 -17.34
CA PHE A 199 -5.17 -26.09 -16.65
C PHE A 199 -6.61 -26.29 -16.17
N ASN A 200 -6.75 -26.97 -15.02
CA ASN A 200 -8.03 -27.08 -14.33
C ASN A 200 -8.02 -26.11 -13.14
N LYS A 201 -8.61 -24.93 -13.35
CA LYS A 201 -8.67 -23.88 -12.34
C LYS A 201 -9.32 -24.33 -11.03
N GLU A 202 -10.39 -25.12 -11.07
CA GLU A 202 -11.06 -25.58 -9.85
C GLU A 202 -10.15 -26.51 -9.04
N PHE A 203 -9.43 -27.41 -9.70
CA PHE A 203 -8.46 -28.29 -9.06
C PHE A 203 -7.29 -27.50 -8.46
N LEU A 204 -6.76 -26.52 -9.20
CA LEU A 204 -5.68 -25.64 -8.75
C LEU A 204 -6.10 -24.80 -7.53
N ASP A 205 -7.30 -24.21 -7.56
CA ASP A 205 -7.82 -23.41 -6.45
C ASP A 205 -7.91 -24.23 -5.16
N ARG A 206 -8.22 -25.54 -5.26
CA ARG A 206 -8.23 -26.46 -4.10
C ARG A 206 -6.83 -26.76 -3.58
N LEU A 207 -5.84 -26.94 -4.45
CA LEU A 207 -4.44 -27.11 -4.04
C LEU A 207 -3.93 -25.85 -3.30
N ILE A 208 -4.20 -24.65 -3.84
CA ILE A 208 -3.82 -23.37 -3.24
C ILE A 208 -4.46 -23.19 -1.86
N GLN A 209 -5.75 -23.50 -1.72
CA GLN A 209 -6.45 -23.47 -0.42
C GLN A 209 -5.85 -24.42 0.63
N ASN A 210 -5.11 -25.44 0.20
CA ASN A 210 -4.45 -26.41 1.07
C ASN A 210 -2.92 -26.19 1.17
N ASN A 211 -2.46 -24.96 0.93
CA ASN A 211 -1.07 -24.52 1.11
C ASN A 211 -0.06 -25.27 0.23
N VAL A 212 -0.39 -25.48 -1.04
CA VAL A 212 0.59 -25.98 -2.02
C VAL A 212 1.72 -24.97 -2.22
N GLU A 213 2.96 -25.44 -2.32
CA GLU A 213 4.15 -24.63 -2.53
C GLU A 213 4.34 -24.36 -4.03
N ILE A 214 4.02 -23.13 -4.46
CA ILE A 214 3.95 -22.73 -5.87
C ILE A 214 5.31 -22.76 -6.58
N ASN A 215 6.39 -22.58 -5.84
CA ASN A 215 7.72 -22.39 -6.39
C ASN A 215 8.62 -23.64 -6.28
N ASN A 216 8.07 -24.80 -5.89
CA ASN A 216 8.87 -26.00 -5.74
C ASN A 216 9.40 -26.49 -7.09
N PRO A 217 10.73 -26.55 -7.24
CA PRO A 217 11.33 -27.06 -8.47
C PRO A 217 11.31 -28.59 -8.49
N ASP A 218 11.30 -29.17 -9.69
CA ASP A 218 11.62 -30.57 -9.86
C ASP A 218 13.12 -30.84 -9.73
N PHE A 219 13.54 -32.08 -10.02
CA PHE A 219 14.95 -32.43 -9.98
C PHE A 219 15.80 -31.75 -11.04
N ASP A 220 15.25 -31.19 -12.11
CA ASP A 220 16.01 -30.38 -13.08
C ASP A 220 16.05 -28.90 -12.70
N GLY A 221 15.38 -28.53 -11.60
CA GLY A 221 15.28 -27.16 -11.14
C GLY A 221 14.11 -26.39 -11.77
N ASP A 222 13.29 -27.06 -12.59
CA ASP A 222 12.17 -26.44 -13.29
C ASP A 222 10.96 -26.32 -12.35
N THR A 223 10.45 -25.09 -12.22
CA THR A 223 9.25 -24.79 -11.43
C THR A 223 7.98 -24.94 -12.27
N PRO A 224 6.77 -24.98 -11.65
CA PRO A 224 5.51 -24.92 -12.40
C PRO A 224 5.45 -23.81 -13.46
N LEU A 225 6.06 -22.65 -13.19
CA LEU A 225 6.13 -21.54 -14.14
C LEU A 225 7.03 -21.85 -15.34
N HIS A 226 8.13 -22.60 -15.16
CA HIS A 226 8.93 -23.08 -16.30
C HIS A 226 8.07 -23.94 -17.23
N PHE A 227 7.36 -24.94 -16.67
CA PHE A 227 6.49 -25.82 -17.45
C PHE A 227 5.35 -25.06 -18.16
N ALA A 228 4.68 -24.12 -17.49
CA ALA A 228 3.63 -23.31 -18.10
C ALA A 228 4.14 -22.50 -19.32
N VAL A 229 5.36 -21.95 -19.21
CA VAL A 229 6.01 -21.23 -20.31
C VAL A 229 6.46 -22.17 -21.42
N MET A 230 7.10 -23.30 -21.11
CA MET A 230 7.50 -24.32 -22.10
C MET A 230 6.30 -24.86 -22.90
N ASN A 231 5.16 -25.00 -22.24
CA ASN A 231 3.90 -25.43 -22.86
C ASN A 231 3.16 -24.32 -23.60
N ASN A 232 3.71 -23.10 -23.63
CA ASN A 232 3.15 -21.95 -24.33
C ASN A 232 1.72 -21.60 -23.85
N ASN A 233 1.41 -21.84 -22.57
CA ASN A 233 0.08 -21.68 -22.00
C ASN A 233 -0.03 -20.37 -21.22
N ILE A 234 -0.54 -19.31 -21.86
CA ILE A 234 -0.64 -17.97 -21.28
C ILE A 234 -1.54 -17.92 -20.03
N GLU A 235 -2.66 -18.65 -20.04
CA GLU A 235 -3.61 -18.69 -18.92
C GLU A 235 -2.96 -19.31 -17.67
N ALA A 236 -2.18 -20.38 -17.86
CA ALA A 236 -1.39 -21.01 -16.80
C ALA A 236 -0.31 -20.07 -16.25
N VAL A 237 0.38 -19.33 -17.13
CA VAL A 237 1.40 -18.34 -16.73
C VAL A 237 0.76 -17.22 -15.90
N GLU A 238 -0.33 -16.63 -16.36
CA GLU A 238 -1.04 -15.57 -15.64
C GLU A 238 -1.51 -16.06 -14.27
N TYR A 239 -2.15 -17.24 -14.22
CA TYR A 239 -2.63 -17.83 -12.97
C TYR A 239 -1.50 -18.05 -11.95
N LEU A 240 -0.34 -18.57 -12.39
CA LEU A 240 0.80 -18.80 -11.50
C LEU A 240 1.39 -17.49 -10.98
N LEU A 241 1.56 -16.48 -11.85
CA LEU A 241 2.09 -15.17 -11.46
C LEU A 241 1.16 -14.46 -10.47
N GLU A 242 -0.15 -14.49 -10.70
CA GLU A 242 -1.16 -13.93 -9.79
C GLU A 242 -1.15 -14.58 -8.40
N ASN A 243 -0.79 -15.86 -8.32
CA ASN A 243 -0.70 -16.60 -7.06
C ASN A 243 0.71 -16.55 -6.43
N GLY A 244 1.65 -15.76 -6.96
CA GLY A 244 2.95 -15.54 -6.33
C GLY A 244 4.08 -16.46 -6.82
N ALA A 245 3.97 -17.00 -8.04
CA ALA A 245 5.10 -17.64 -8.70
C ALA A 245 6.23 -16.63 -8.95
N ASN A 246 7.46 -17.03 -8.64
CA ASN A 246 8.64 -16.20 -8.82
C ASN A 246 9.16 -16.32 -10.27
N ALA A 247 9.04 -15.24 -11.04
CA ALA A 247 9.49 -15.17 -12.44
C ALA A 247 11.02 -15.25 -12.64
N ASN A 248 11.81 -15.22 -11.57
CA ASN A 248 13.27 -15.17 -11.58
C ASN A 248 13.95 -16.48 -11.12
N VAL A 249 13.19 -17.55 -10.88
CA VAL A 249 13.80 -18.84 -10.52
C VAL A 249 14.66 -19.35 -11.68
N LYS A 250 15.83 -19.88 -11.34
CA LYS A 250 16.77 -20.50 -12.27
C LYS A 250 16.71 -22.00 -12.10
N ASN A 251 16.57 -22.74 -13.19
CA ASN A 251 16.76 -24.19 -13.19
C ASN A 251 18.27 -24.55 -13.11
N LYS A 252 18.61 -25.84 -13.17
CA LYS A 252 20.01 -26.31 -13.06
C LYS A 252 20.95 -25.80 -14.15
N ASP A 253 20.42 -25.50 -15.33
CA ASP A 253 21.16 -24.89 -16.44
C ASP A 253 21.22 -23.35 -16.32
N GLY A 254 20.67 -22.80 -15.24
CA GLY A 254 20.59 -21.36 -15.02
C GLY A 254 19.52 -20.66 -15.85
N ILE A 255 18.69 -21.40 -16.57
CA ILE A 255 17.62 -20.89 -17.43
C ILE A 255 16.48 -20.40 -16.53
N THR A 256 15.91 -19.24 -16.87
CA THR A 256 14.71 -18.69 -16.23
C THR A 256 13.49 -18.82 -17.15
N PRO A 257 12.25 -18.66 -16.65
CA PRO A 257 11.07 -18.65 -17.52
C PRO A 257 11.17 -17.60 -18.65
N LEU A 258 11.79 -16.45 -18.40
CA LEU A 258 11.99 -15.40 -19.41
C LEU A 258 12.93 -15.85 -20.54
N HIS A 259 13.97 -16.64 -20.25
CA HIS A 259 14.84 -17.21 -21.30
C HIS A 259 14.04 -18.10 -22.25
N ILE A 260 13.17 -18.94 -21.70
CA ILE A 260 12.32 -19.87 -22.46
C ILE A 260 11.36 -19.07 -23.35
N ALA A 261 10.63 -18.11 -22.78
CA ALA A 261 9.67 -17.28 -23.52
C ALA A 261 10.32 -16.52 -24.70
N VAL A 262 11.53 -15.99 -24.48
CA VAL A 262 12.32 -15.28 -25.50
C VAL A 262 12.81 -16.24 -26.59
N LYS A 263 13.32 -17.42 -26.22
CA LYS A 263 13.83 -18.42 -27.18
C LYS A 263 12.71 -18.95 -28.08
N GLU A 264 11.53 -19.19 -27.50
CA GLU A 264 10.32 -19.62 -28.22
C GLU A 264 9.60 -18.46 -28.96
N LYS A 265 10.08 -17.22 -28.80
CA LYS A 265 9.51 -15.99 -29.37
C LYS A 265 8.04 -15.76 -29.01
N ASN A 266 7.64 -16.13 -27.80
CA ASN A 266 6.30 -15.80 -27.31
C ASN A 266 6.30 -14.38 -26.72
N TYR A 267 5.82 -13.42 -27.50
CA TYR A 267 5.75 -12.01 -27.10
C TYR A 267 4.79 -11.76 -25.93
N ASP A 268 3.65 -12.44 -25.88
CA ASP A 268 2.63 -12.23 -24.84
C ASP A 268 3.14 -12.73 -23.49
N ILE A 269 3.67 -13.96 -23.44
CA ILE A 269 4.28 -14.50 -22.21
C ILE A 269 5.51 -13.67 -21.81
N THR A 270 6.33 -13.23 -22.77
CA THR A 270 7.47 -12.35 -22.49
C THR A 270 7.02 -11.06 -21.82
N ALA A 271 5.97 -10.41 -22.34
CA ALA A 271 5.40 -9.21 -21.74
C ALA A 271 4.91 -9.47 -20.32
N ARG A 272 4.16 -10.55 -20.09
CA ARG A 272 3.66 -10.93 -18.74
C ARG A 272 4.78 -11.17 -17.74
N LEU A 273 5.84 -11.86 -18.14
CA LEU A 273 6.99 -12.12 -17.27
C LEU A 273 7.74 -10.81 -16.95
N LEU A 274 7.92 -9.92 -17.93
CA LEU A 274 8.55 -8.61 -17.70
C LEU A 274 7.70 -7.73 -16.78
N ASP A 275 6.38 -7.71 -16.95
CA ASP A 275 5.42 -7.01 -16.10
C ASP A 275 5.51 -7.52 -14.65
N ALA A 276 5.65 -8.83 -14.47
CA ALA A 276 5.84 -9.49 -13.18
C ALA A 276 7.26 -9.33 -12.58
N GLY A 277 8.13 -8.52 -13.20
CA GLY A 277 9.46 -8.20 -12.66
C GLY A 277 10.54 -9.23 -12.97
N ALA A 278 10.41 -9.98 -14.08
CA ALA A 278 11.50 -10.82 -14.55
C ALA A 278 12.74 -9.99 -14.93
N ASP A 279 13.90 -10.36 -14.39
CA ASP A 279 15.17 -9.70 -14.66
C ASP A 279 15.74 -10.16 -16.01
N ARG A 280 15.65 -9.24 -16.98
CA ARG A 280 16.15 -9.37 -18.35
C ARG A 280 17.66 -9.62 -18.46
N ASN A 281 18.44 -9.36 -17.41
CA ASN A 281 19.89 -9.51 -17.39
C ASN A 281 20.38 -10.76 -16.64
N THR A 282 19.46 -11.56 -16.09
CA THR A 282 19.83 -12.83 -15.45
C THR A 282 20.58 -13.70 -16.44
N LYS A 283 21.71 -14.25 -16.03
CA LYS A 283 22.56 -15.10 -16.88
C LYS A 283 22.35 -16.58 -16.59
N ASP A 284 22.26 -17.37 -17.65
CA ASP A 284 22.31 -18.83 -17.62
C ASP A 284 23.74 -19.36 -17.34
N ILE A 285 23.92 -20.68 -17.41
CA ILE A 285 25.23 -21.33 -17.18
C ILE A 285 26.28 -20.98 -18.24
N ASP A 286 25.85 -20.64 -19.46
CA ASP A 286 26.71 -20.20 -20.56
C ASP A 286 27.03 -18.69 -20.48
N GLY A 287 26.46 -18.00 -19.48
CA GLY A 287 26.65 -16.56 -19.27
C GLY A 287 25.79 -15.69 -20.19
N ILE A 288 24.79 -16.26 -20.84
CA ILE A 288 23.87 -15.60 -21.78
C ILE A 288 22.63 -15.14 -20.99
N SER A 289 22.18 -13.91 -21.22
CA SER A 289 20.91 -13.41 -20.66
C SER A 289 19.79 -13.42 -21.69
N ALA A 290 18.53 -13.37 -21.24
CA ALA A 290 17.37 -13.18 -22.11
C ALA A 290 17.54 -11.95 -23.02
N LEU A 291 18.07 -10.83 -22.50
CA LEU A 291 18.38 -9.64 -23.29
C LEU A 291 19.46 -9.91 -24.36
N ASP A 292 20.47 -10.74 -24.07
CA ASP A 292 21.50 -11.09 -25.05
C ASP A 292 20.92 -11.93 -26.20
N ILE A 293 20.00 -12.85 -25.90
CA ILE A 293 19.25 -13.60 -26.92
C ILE A 293 18.45 -12.66 -27.82
N VAL A 294 17.73 -11.69 -27.23
CA VAL A 294 16.98 -10.67 -27.99
C VAL A 294 17.89 -9.83 -28.88
N LYS A 295 19.05 -9.39 -28.37
CA LYS A 295 20.01 -8.60 -29.16
C LYS A 295 20.58 -9.41 -30.33
N ALA A 296 20.72 -10.73 -30.19
CA ALA A 296 21.23 -11.60 -31.24
C ALA A 296 20.16 -11.99 -32.28
N SER A 297 18.86 -11.93 -31.94
CA SER A 297 17.77 -12.46 -32.79
C SER A 297 17.33 -11.53 -33.92
N ASN A 298 17.82 -10.28 -33.97
CA ASN A 298 17.34 -9.20 -34.87
C ASN A 298 15.80 -8.97 -34.79
N ASP A 299 15.16 -9.41 -33.72
CA ASP A 299 13.71 -9.33 -33.54
C ASP A 299 13.33 -7.98 -32.91
N VAL A 300 12.86 -7.06 -33.76
CA VAL A 300 12.58 -5.68 -33.36
C VAL A 300 11.47 -5.59 -32.32
N ASP A 301 10.45 -6.45 -32.41
CA ASP A 301 9.31 -6.38 -31.50
C ASP A 301 9.66 -6.95 -30.13
N LEU A 302 10.45 -8.03 -30.08
CA LEU A 302 11.03 -8.52 -28.83
C LEU A 302 11.99 -7.50 -28.20
N PHE A 303 12.78 -6.80 -29.02
CA PHE A 303 13.67 -5.72 -28.54
C PHE A 303 12.89 -4.54 -27.96
N LYS A 304 11.74 -4.18 -28.54
CA LYS A 304 10.85 -3.14 -27.98
C LYS A 304 10.33 -3.53 -26.61
N LEU A 305 9.88 -4.77 -26.42
CA LEU A 305 9.44 -5.26 -25.09
C LEU A 305 10.54 -5.11 -24.03
N PHE A 306 11.80 -5.37 -24.41
CA PHE A 306 12.98 -5.19 -23.55
C PHE A 306 13.50 -3.75 -23.49
N SER A 307 12.97 -2.83 -24.29
CA SER A 307 13.30 -1.40 -24.25
C SER A 307 12.32 -0.62 -23.37
N ILE A 308 11.10 -1.13 -23.20
CA ILE A 308 10.13 -0.62 -22.26
C ILE A 308 10.67 -0.89 -20.83
N THR A 309 10.85 0.18 -20.07
CA THR A 309 11.23 0.08 -18.66
C THR A 309 9.98 -0.06 -17.79
N GLN A 310 10.13 -0.61 -16.58
CA GLN A 310 9.07 -0.60 -15.59
C GLN A 310 8.61 0.82 -15.23
N GLU A 311 9.49 1.83 -15.38
CA GLU A 311 9.13 3.24 -15.24
C GLU A 311 8.21 3.72 -16.36
N ASP A 312 8.43 3.27 -17.60
CA ASP A 312 7.55 3.57 -18.75
C ASP A 312 6.17 2.93 -18.58
N ILE A 313 6.11 1.65 -18.15
CA ILE A 313 4.85 0.95 -17.87
C ILE A 313 4.06 1.67 -16.77
N LYS A 314 4.74 2.06 -15.69
CA LYS A 314 4.14 2.82 -14.60
C LYS A 314 3.60 4.17 -15.09
N LYS A 315 4.34 4.86 -15.95
CA LYS A 315 3.93 6.15 -16.51
C LYS A 315 2.71 5.99 -17.42
N ASP A 316 2.68 4.98 -18.27
CA ASP A 316 1.54 4.69 -19.14
C ASP A 316 0.29 4.32 -18.35
N LYS A 317 0.44 3.53 -17.28
CA LYS A 317 -0.65 3.23 -16.34
C LYS A 317 -1.20 4.49 -15.67
N LEU A 318 -0.32 5.35 -15.16
CA LEU A 318 -0.72 6.63 -14.55
C LEU A 318 -1.40 7.56 -15.55
N GLN A 319 -0.96 7.55 -16.81
CA GLN A 319 -1.58 8.32 -17.87
C GLN A 319 -2.95 7.78 -18.26
N ALA A 320 -3.13 6.45 -18.27
CA ALA A 320 -4.43 5.81 -18.46
C ALA A 320 -5.40 6.13 -17.31
N GLU A 321 -4.95 6.10 -16.06
CA GLU A 321 -5.75 6.51 -14.89
C GLU A 321 -6.22 7.97 -15.01
N LEU A 322 -5.32 8.88 -15.42
CA LEU A 322 -5.67 10.29 -15.67
C LEU A 322 -6.69 10.44 -16.80
N GLN A 323 -6.52 9.69 -17.89
CA GLN A 323 -7.44 9.73 -19.03
C GLN A 323 -8.83 9.21 -18.63
N GLN A 324 -8.89 8.14 -17.83
CA GLN A 324 -10.16 7.62 -17.31
C GLN A 324 -10.85 8.62 -16.37
N ALA A 325 -10.10 9.27 -15.49
CA ALA A 325 -10.63 10.30 -14.60
C ALA A 325 -11.22 11.48 -15.39
N LEU A 326 -10.59 11.86 -16.51
CA LEU A 326 -11.10 12.89 -17.42
C LEU A 326 -12.39 12.45 -18.12
N ILE A 327 -12.46 11.22 -18.61
CA ILE A 327 -13.66 10.66 -19.26
C ILE A 327 -14.85 10.65 -18.30
N ASN A 328 -14.64 10.21 -17.06
CA ASN A 328 -15.69 10.14 -16.04
C ASN A 328 -16.29 11.52 -15.70
N ASN A 329 -15.53 12.59 -15.93
CA ASN A 329 -15.93 13.96 -15.61
C ASN A 329 -16.15 14.82 -16.87
N ILE A 330 -16.22 14.22 -18.06
CA ILE A 330 -16.26 14.95 -19.35
C ILE A 330 -17.48 15.86 -19.52
N SER A 331 -18.58 15.57 -18.81
CA SER A 331 -19.81 16.37 -18.81
C SER A 331 -19.66 17.68 -18.02
N LYS A 332 -18.60 17.84 -17.23
CA LYS A 332 -18.39 19.02 -16.38
C LYS A 332 -17.66 20.11 -17.18
N PRO A 333 -18.21 21.35 -17.29
CA PRO A 333 -17.67 22.39 -18.16
C PRO A 333 -16.20 22.75 -17.89
N ALA A 334 -15.80 22.74 -16.62
CA ALA A 334 -14.43 23.05 -16.19
C ALA A 334 -13.38 22.00 -16.61
N VAL A 335 -13.79 20.78 -16.96
CA VAL A 335 -12.88 19.69 -17.32
C VAL A 335 -12.28 19.89 -18.70
N LYS A 336 -12.98 20.60 -19.61
CA LYS A 336 -12.45 20.91 -20.94
C LYS A 336 -11.12 21.67 -20.85
N ALA A 337 -11.07 22.70 -20.01
CA ALA A 337 -9.89 23.55 -19.86
C ALA A 337 -8.72 22.79 -19.21
N VAL A 338 -9.01 21.93 -18.23
CA VAL A 338 -8.03 21.03 -17.59
C VAL A 338 -7.51 19.98 -18.59
N LYS A 339 -8.40 19.39 -19.38
CA LYS A 339 -8.10 18.39 -20.41
C LYS A 339 -7.18 18.94 -21.50
N GLU A 340 -7.38 20.16 -21.98
CA GLU A 340 -6.52 20.75 -23.02
C GLU A 340 -5.04 20.89 -22.62
N ASN A 341 -4.75 21.14 -21.34
CA ASN A 341 -3.39 21.17 -20.83
C ASN A 341 -2.82 19.76 -20.62
N ILE A 342 -3.65 18.83 -20.14
CA ILE A 342 -3.26 17.43 -19.94
C ILE A 342 -2.94 16.75 -21.27
N ASP A 343 -3.77 16.93 -22.30
CA ASP A 343 -3.57 16.38 -23.65
C ASP A 343 -2.24 16.84 -24.28
N LYS A 344 -1.69 17.98 -23.82
CA LYS A 344 -0.40 18.54 -24.26
C LYS A 344 0.76 18.20 -23.31
N GLY A 345 0.52 17.40 -22.27
CA GLY A 345 1.52 17.04 -21.24
C GLY A 345 1.91 18.21 -20.33
N PHE A 346 1.13 19.28 -20.27
CA PHE A 346 1.46 20.49 -19.54
C PHE A 346 0.80 20.52 -18.14
N TYR A 347 1.18 19.59 -17.26
CA TYR A 347 0.55 19.42 -15.93
C TYR A 347 0.71 20.62 -14.98
N ASN A 348 1.80 21.38 -15.14
CA ASN A 348 2.12 22.53 -14.29
C ASN A 348 1.91 23.88 -14.98
N ARG A 349 1.51 23.87 -16.26
CA ARG A 349 1.24 25.09 -17.00
C ARG A 349 -0.15 25.60 -16.62
N PRO A 350 -0.32 26.91 -16.40
CA PRO A 350 -1.64 27.48 -16.16
C PRO A 350 -2.66 27.11 -17.25
N VAL A 351 -3.88 26.85 -16.82
CA VAL A 351 -5.03 26.67 -17.69
C VAL A 351 -5.35 28.03 -18.31
N LYS A 352 -5.35 28.12 -19.66
CA LYS A 352 -5.69 29.37 -20.35
C LYS A 352 -7.15 29.73 -20.05
N GLN A 353 -7.34 30.91 -19.47
CA GLN A 353 -8.66 31.52 -19.29
C GLN A 353 -8.95 32.38 -20.52
N ASP A 354 -10.17 32.33 -21.05
CA ASP A 354 -10.56 33.20 -22.15
C ASP A 354 -10.48 34.65 -21.67
N LYS A 355 -9.75 35.49 -22.43
CA LYS A 355 -9.51 36.90 -22.10
C LYS A 355 -10.84 37.63 -21.94
N GLY A 356 -11.25 37.86 -20.70
CA GLY A 356 -12.50 38.52 -20.34
C GLY A 356 -13.40 37.72 -19.39
N ALA A 357 -13.13 36.43 -19.16
CA ALA A 357 -13.81 35.63 -18.16
C ALA A 357 -12.78 35.16 -17.12
N SER A 358 -12.73 35.85 -15.99
CA SER A 358 -11.97 35.46 -14.81
C SER A 358 -12.52 34.17 -14.15
N SER A 359 -13.30 33.37 -14.89
CA SER A 359 -14.08 32.28 -14.35
C SER A 359 -13.99 31.04 -15.23
N ILE A 360 -13.80 29.91 -14.58
CA ILE A 360 -14.15 28.62 -15.17
C ILE A 360 -15.59 28.38 -14.71
N ASP A 361 -16.53 28.31 -15.66
CA ASP A 361 -17.96 28.11 -15.37
C ASP A 361 -18.60 29.19 -14.46
N GLY A 362 -18.23 30.45 -14.65
CA GLY A 362 -18.79 31.58 -13.86
C GLY A 362 -18.22 31.73 -12.44
N LYS A 363 -17.37 30.82 -11.96
CA LYS A 363 -16.66 30.91 -10.66
C LYS A 363 -15.19 31.31 -10.81
N PHE A 364 -14.77 32.31 -10.04
CA PHE A 364 -13.39 32.82 -10.02
C PHE A 364 -12.44 31.89 -9.26
N VAL A 365 -11.49 31.28 -9.96
CA VAL A 365 -10.52 30.29 -9.41
C VAL A 365 -9.16 30.95 -9.11
N GLY A 366 -9.07 32.26 -9.32
CA GLY A 366 -7.80 32.98 -9.36
C GLY A 366 -7.24 33.13 -10.77
N GLU A 367 -6.20 33.96 -10.91
CA GLU A 367 -5.49 34.16 -12.18
C GLU A 367 -4.51 33.00 -12.41
N ASN A 368 -4.53 32.43 -13.62
CA ASN A 368 -3.59 31.40 -14.08
C ASN A 368 -3.46 30.15 -13.16
N PRO A 369 -4.55 29.46 -12.78
CA PRO A 369 -4.49 28.25 -11.99
C PRO A 369 -3.84 27.09 -12.75
N THR A 370 -3.06 26.27 -12.06
CA THR A 370 -2.58 24.99 -12.60
C THR A 370 -3.76 24.00 -12.77
N PRO A 371 -3.64 22.98 -13.63
CA PRO A 371 -4.61 21.88 -13.71
C PRO A 371 -4.97 21.28 -12.34
N LEU A 372 -3.98 21.14 -11.44
CA LEU A 372 -4.19 20.64 -10.10
C LEU A 372 -5.03 21.60 -9.25
N ILE A 373 -4.70 22.89 -9.23
CA ILE A 373 -5.48 23.91 -8.50
C ILE A 373 -6.92 23.97 -9.01
N ALA A 374 -7.11 23.93 -10.33
CA ALA A 374 -8.45 23.91 -10.92
C ALA A 374 -9.23 22.65 -10.50
N ALA A 375 -8.61 21.46 -10.56
CA ALA A 375 -9.24 20.22 -10.14
C ALA A 375 -9.63 20.25 -8.64
N LEU A 376 -8.76 20.76 -7.77
CA LEU A 376 -9.03 20.89 -6.34
C LEU A 376 -10.17 21.87 -6.05
N TYR A 377 -10.15 23.05 -6.67
CA TYR A 377 -11.16 24.08 -6.48
C TYR A 377 -12.57 23.63 -6.89
N PHE A 378 -12.67 22.87 -7.99
CA PHE A 378 -13.96 22.32 -8.44
C PHE A 378 -14.34 20.98 -7.78
N GLY A 379 -13.50 20.46 -6.88
CA GLY A 379 -13.76 19.19 -6.20
C GLY A 379 -13.66 17.95 -7.10
N TYR A 380 -12.85 18.03 -8.16
CA TYR A 380 -12.58 16.90 -9.06
C TYR A 380 -11.50 15.99 -8.50
N ASN A 381 -11.81 15.32 -7.40
CA ASN A 381 -10.85 14.53 -6.63
C ASN A 381 -10.15 13.46 -7.48
N ASP A 382 -10.85 12.77 -8.38
CA ASP A 382 -10.25 11.75 -9.24
C ASP A 382 -9.19 12.34 -10.18
N ILE A 383 -9.48 13.51 -10.75
CA ILE A 383 -8.55 14.25 -11.61
C ILE A 383 -7.37 14.76 -10.78
N ALA A 384 -7.63 15.34 -9.60
CA ALA A 384 -6.58 15.84 -8.71
C ALA A 384 -5.64 14.71 -8.25
N LYS A 385 -6.19 13.55 -7.85
CA LYS A 385 -5.42 12.35 -7.50
C LYS A 385 -4.53 11.89 -8.65
N ALA A 386 -5.10 11.75 -9.84
CA ALA A 386 -4.36 11.30 -11.01
C ALA A 386 -3.26 12.30 -11.40
N LEU A 387 -3.53 13.61 -11.32
CA LEU A 387 -2.52 14.65 -11.55
C LEU A 387 -1.38 14.59 -10.52
N ILE A 388 -1.69 14.38 -9.25
CA ILE A 388 -0.66 14.24 -8.20
C ILE A 388 0.19 12.98 -8.44
N ASN A 389 -0.44 11.88 -8.84
CA ASN A 389 0.26 10.62 -9.08
C ASN A 389 1.16 10.67 -10.33
N ILE A 390 0.75 11.40 -11.39
CA ILE A 390 1.56 11.59 -12.60
C ILE A 390 2.70 12.61 -12.42
N GLY A 391 2.73 13.34 -11.31
CA GLY A 391 3.82 14.26 -10.94
C GLY A 391 3.52 15.75 -11.11
N ALA A 392 2.24 16.17 -11.03
CA ALA A 392 1.91 17.58 -10.90
C ALA A 392 2.56 18.17 -9.62
N ASP A 393 3.05 19.40 -9.73
CA ASP A 393 3.71 20.10 -8.63
C ASP A 393 2.70 20.51 -7.57
N VAL A 394 2.78 19.85 -6.41
CA VAL A 394 1.90 20.07 -5.26
C VAL A 394 2.13 21.41 -4.54
N ASN A 395 3.19 22.13 -4.91
CA ASN A 395 3.59 23.40 -4.31
C ASN A 395 3.47 24.58 -5.27
N LYS A 396 3.04 24.38 -6.52
CA LYS A 396 2.92 25.46 -7.50
C LYS A 396 1.66 26.30 -7.24
N PRO A 397 1.77 27.57 -6.78
CA PRO A 397 0.60 28.41 -6.57
C PRO A 397 0.06 28.97 -7.89
N ASN A 398 -1.17 29.52 -7.85
CA ASN A 398 -1.70 30.38 -8.92
C ASN A 398 -1.05 31.78 -8.89
N ASP A 399 -1.31 32.63 -9.88
CA ASP A 399 -0.72 33.97 -9.96
C ASP A 399 -1.50 35.00 -9.12
N TYR A 400 -2.77 34.72 -8.82
CA TYR A 400 -3.58 35.48 -7.89
C TYR A 400 -4.70 34.59 -7.35
N PRO A 401 -4.96 34.52 -6.04
CA PRO A 401 -4.29 35.23 -4.94
C PRO A 401 -2.97 34.59 -4.47
N PHE A 402 -2.27 33.79 -5.27
CA PHE A 402 -1.08 33.01 -4.89
C PHE A 402 -1.34 31.84 -3.93
N TYR A 403 -2.51 31.22 -4.04
CA TYR A 403 -2.87 30.05 -3.22
C TYR A 403 -2.16 28.79 -3.71
N SER A 404 -1.62 28.02 -2.77
CA SER A 404 -1.08 26.69 -3.04
C SER A 404 -2.20 25.65 -3.18
N PRO A 405 -1.92 24.49 -3.81
CA PRO A 405 -2.85 23.36 -3.82
C PRO A 405 -3.37 22.97 -2.43
N LEU A 406 -2.50 23.01 -1.40
CA LEU A 406 -2.88 22.70 -0.03
C LEU A 406 -3.88 23.72 0.55
N MET A 407 -3.69 25.01 0.28
CA MET A 407 -4.64 26.06 0.69
C MET A 407 -6.03 25.84 0.08
N VAL A 408 -6.09 25.58 -1.22
CA VAL A 408 -7.35 25.33 -1.93
C VAL A 408 -8.05 24.09 -1.39
N ALA A 409 -7.32 23.01 -1.13
CA ALA A 409 -7.87 21.78 -0.55
C ALA A 409 -8.39 22.01 0.90
N ALA A 410 -7.68 22.81 1.69
CA ALA A 410 -8.03 23.13 3.06
C ALA A 410 -9.25 24.06 3.17
N GLU A 411 -9.35 25.06 2.28
CA GLU A 411 -10.51 25.95 2.13
C GLU A 411 -11.76 25.17 1.70
N SER A 412 -11.61 24.27 0.73
CA SER A 412 -12.68 23.40 0.22
C SER A 412 -13.11 22.30 1.22
N SER A 413 -12.49 22.25 2.40
CA SER A 413 -12.70 21.23 3.42
C SER A 413 -12.53 19.78 2.92
N ASN A 414 -11.59 19.56 2.01
CA ASN A 414 -11.38 18.25 1.36
C ASN A 414 -10.28 17.45 2.06
N LYS A 415 -10.65 16.73 3.13
CA LYS A 415 -9.75 15.89 3.93
C LYS A 415 -8.90 14.93 3.11
N GLU A 416 -9.50 14.29 2.11
CA GLU A 416 -8.79 13.30 1.30
C GLU A 416 -7.64 13.95 0.52
N MET A 417 -7.90 15.10 -0.10
CA MET A 417 -6.89 15.83 -0.87
C MET A 417 -5.84 16.47 0.03
N VAL A 418 -6.21 16.98 1.20
CA VAL A 418 -5.25 17.48 2.19
C VAL A 418 -4.24 16.40 2.57
N ASN A 419 -4.71 15.20 2.95
CA ASN A 419 -3.81 14.09 3.29
C ASN A 419 -2.92 13.69 2.12
N LEU A 420 -3.48 13.58 0.91
CA LEU A 420 -2.71 13.21 -0.27
C LEU A 420 -1.62 14.24 -0.60
N LEU A 421 -1.93 15.54 -0.53
CA LEU A 421 -0.98 16.62 -0.80
C LEU A 421 0.15 16.64 0.24
N LEU A 422 -0.17 16.51 1.53
CA LEU A 422 0.83 16.44 2.61
C LEU A 422 1.75 15.23 2.45
N ASN A 423 1.19 14.05 2.15
CA ASN A 423 1.96 12.84 1.87
C ASN A 423 2.91 12.98 0.66
N LYS A 424 2.61 13.92 -0.25
CA LYS A 424 3.39 14.20 -1.46
C LYS A 424 4.34 15.41 -1.30
N GLY A 425 4.49 15.93 -0.07
CA GLY A 425 5.44 16.99 0.24
C GLY A 425 4.92 18.39 -0.04
N ALA A 426 3.61 18.62 0.09
CA ALA A 426 3.07 19.97 0.11
C ALA A 426 3.65 20.78 1.29
N ASP A 427 4.11 22.00 1.02
CA ASP A 427 4.64 22.92 2.02
C ASP A 427 3.51 23.39 2.94
N VAL A 428 3.56 22.89 4.17
CA VAL A 428 2.55 23.11 5.20
C VAL A 428 2.52 24.57 5.68
N ASN A 429 3.65 25.28 5.58
CA ASN A 429 3.82 26.65 6.06
C ASN A 429 3.97 27.66 4.91
N TYR A 430 3.65 27.26 3.67
CA TYR A 430 3.63 28.17 2.55
C TYR A 430 2.71 29.37 2.85
N GLN A 431 3.25 30.58 2.67
CA GLN A 431 2.52 31.83 2.84
C GLN A 431 2.17 32.41 1.46
N SER A 432 0.89 32.73 1.27
CA SER A 432 0.41 33.43 0.10
C SER A 432 1.15 34.77 -0.04
N LYS A 433 1.66 35.08 -1.25
CA LYS A 433 2.37 36.34 -1.49
C LYS A 433 1.46 37.57 -1.41
N MET A 434 0.15 37.39 -1.52
CA MET A 434 -0.81 38.49 -1.46
C MET A 434 -1.00 39.01 -0.04
N ASP A 435 -1.22 38.10 0.90
CA ASP A 435 -1.75 38.40 2.23
C ASP A 435 -1.06 37.64 3.37
N GLY A 436 -0.07 36.80 3.07
CA GLY A 436 0.75 36.08 4.06
C GLY A 436 0.04 34.91 4.74
N ILE A 437 -1.19 34.58 4.33
CA ILE A 437 -1.97 33.53 4.97
C ILE A 437 -1.42 32.13 4.60
N THR A 438 -1.66 31.15 5.45
CA THR A 438 -1.32 29.72 5.27
C THR A 438 -2.57 28.85 5.10
N ALA A 439 -2.37 27.55 4.88
CA ALA A 439 -3.45 26.56 4.88
C ALA A 439 -4.25 26.52 6.22
N LEU A 440 -3.61 26.83 7.35
CA LEU A 440 -4.30 26.94 8.65
C LEU A 440 -5.19 28.17 8.75
N ASN A 441 -4.81 29.28 8.12
CA ASN A 441 -5.61 30.51 8.17
C ASN A 441 -6.87 30.42 7.29
N VAL A 442 -6.83 29.66 6.19
CA VAL A 442 -7.97 29.52 5.25
C VAL A 442 -8.96 28.43 5.64
N THR A 443 -8.57 27.45 6.45
CA THR A 443 -9.46 26.35 6.81
C THR A 443 -10.50 26.78 7.87
N ASN A 444 -11.74 26.32 7.71
CA ASN A 444 -12.78 26.45 8.72
C ASN A 444 -13.14 25.10 9.37
N SER A 445 -12.35 24.05 9.13
CA SER A 445 -12.58 22.71 9.64
C SER A 445 -11.55 22.35 10.71
N ALA A 446 -12.01 22.07 11.93
CA ALA A 446 -11.17 21.63 13.04
C ALA A 446 -10.41 20.33 12.71
N GLU A 447 -11.05 19.42 11.97
CA GLU A 447 -10.44 18.16 11.55
C GLU A 447 -9.28 18.40 10.57
N ILE A 448 -9.44 19.30 9.60
CA ILE A 448 -8.37 19.62 8.64
C ILE A 448 -7.25 20.38 9.31
N ALA A 449 -7.57 21.32 10.20
CA ALA A 449 -6.56 22.01 11.01
C ALA A 449 -5.75 21.01 11.82
N GLU A 450 -6.38 20.01 12.45
CA GLU A 450 -5.66 18.97 13.19
C GLU A 450 -4.71 18.17 12.29
N ILE A 451 -5.13 17.82 11.07
CA ILE A 451 -4.27 17.12 10.10
C ILE A 451 -3.05 17.98 9.73
N ILE A 452 -3.28 19.26 9.44
CA ILE A 452 -2.23 20.21 9.06
C ILE A 452 -1.25 20.43 10.23
N LEU A 453 -1.75 20.57 11.46
CA LEU A 453 -0.92 20.71 12.68
C LEU A 453 -0.10 19.44 12.96
N LYS A 454 -0.68 18.25 12.77
CA LYS A 454 0.07 16.97 12.85
C LYS A 454 1.20 16.89 11.82
N ALA A 455 1.05 17.55 10.68
CA ALA A 455 2.10 17.71 9.67
C ALA A 455 3.14 18.80 10.02
N LYS A 456 3.18 19.27 11.28
CA LYS A 456 4.12 20.27 11.82
C LYS A 456 3.94 21.67 11.23
N ALA A 457 2.70 22.05 10.95
CA ALA A 457 2.37 23.45 10.69
C ALA A 457 2.68 24.32 11.91
N ASP A 458 3.17 25.53 11.66
CA ASP A 458 3.34 26.55 12.69
C ASP A 458 1.99 27.28 12.90
N PRO A 459 1.35 27.15 14.07
CA PRO A 459 0.04 27.74 14.34
C PRO A 459 0.06 29.27 14.44
N ASP A 460 1.24 29.88 14.63
CA ASP A 460 1.39 31.30 14.94
C ASP A 460 1.73 32.15 13.71
N ILE A 461 1.83 31.55 12.52
CA ILE A 461 1.97 32.31 11.28
C ILE A 461 0.75 33.21 11.09
N SER A 462 1.02 34.52 11.00
CA SER A 462 0.01 35.56 10.89
C SER A 462 -0.03 36.18 9.50
N SER A 463 -1.20 36.66 9.08
CA SER A 463 -1.36 37.42 7.83
C SER A 463 -0.54 38.72 7.80
N ASN A 464 -0.16 39.20 6.62
CA ASN A 464 0.70 40.37 6.49
C ASN A 464 0.02 41.68 6.95
N ALA A 465 -1.18 41.97 6.43
CA ALA A 465 -1.79 43.29 6.60
C ALA A 465 -2.46 43.49 7.96
N ALA A 466 -3.09 42.44 8.50
CA ALA A 466 -3.80 42.51 9.78
C ALA A 466 -3.06 41.77 10.90
N CYS A 467 -1.96 41.05 10.62
CA CYS A 467 -1.29 40.17 11.57
C CYS A 467 -2.27 39.21 12.24
N ARG A 468 -3.23 38.65 11.49
CA ARG A 468 -4.21 37.72 12.07
C ARG A 468 -3.67 36.31 12.10
N SER A 469 -3.60 35.71 13.29
CA SER A 469 -3.27 34.29 13.45
C SER A 469 -4.46 33.40 13.08
N ALA A 470 -4.21 32.11 12.84
CA ALA A 470 -5.28 31.14 12.60
C ALA A 470 -6.27 31.06 13.78
N LEU A 471 -5.76 31.20 15.02
CA LEU A 471 -6.58 31.24 16.23
C LEU A 471 -7.52 32.46 16.24
N GLN A 472 -7.02 33.64 15.88
CA GLN A 472 -7.87 34.83 15.77
C GLN A 472 -8.96 34.65 14.73
N MET A 473 -8.64 34.08 13.56
CA MET A 473 -9.63 33.82 12.51
C MET A 473 -10.71 32.84 12.99
N ALA A 474 -10.32 31.76 13.69
CA ALA A 474 -11.26 30.80 14.28
C ALA A 474 -12.20 31.46 15.30
N VAL A 475 -11.66 32.32 16.17
CA VAL A 475 -12.43 33.06 17.18
C VAL A 475 -13.38 34.06 16.54
N ILE A 476 -12.92 34.86 15.56
CA ILE A 476 -13.76 35.82 14.82
C ILE A 476 -14.92 35.10 14.11
N ASN A 477 -14.65 33.93 13.53
CA ASN A 477 -15.66 33.10 12.88
C ASN A 477 -16.55 32.32 13.88
N ASN A 478 -16.35 32.53 15.18
CA ASN A 478 -17.09 31.86 16.26
C ASN A 478 -16.99 30.32 16.21
N ASN A 479 -15.84 29.80 15.76
CA ASN A 479 -15.58 28.38 15.59
C ASN A 479 -14.84 27.81 16.81
N TYR A 480 -15.61 27.30 17.79
CA TYR A 480 -15.07 26.77 19.04
C TYR A 480 -14.11 25.60 18.82
N ASP A 481 -14.51 24.60 18.02
CA ASP A 481 -13.74 23.37 17.83
C ASP A 481 -12.38 23.65 17.17
N LEU A 482 -12.36 24.55 16.17
CA LEU A 482 -11.12 24.96 15.52
C LEU A 482 -10.21 25.73 16.48
N ALA A 483 -10.78 26.64 17.29
CA ALA A 483 -10.01 27.37 18.30
C ALA A 483 -9.43 26.42 19.36
N GLU A 484 -10.19 25.42 19.81
CA GLU A 484 -9.72 24.42 20.78
C GLU A 484 -8.56 23.59 20.22
N ILE A 485 -8.67 23.13 18.97
CA ILE A 485 -7.60 22.41 18.29
C ILE A 485 -6.35 23.28 18.16
N LEU A 486 -6.46 24.53 17.70
CA LEU A 486 -5.30 25.42 17.55
C LEU A 486 -4.58 25.65 18.89
N LEU A 487 -5.32 25.91 19.97
CA LEU A 487 -4.76 26.07 21.32
C LEU A 487 -4.08 24.81 21.83
N LYS A 488 -4.67 23.63 21.58
CA LYS A 488 -4.10 22.33 21.97
C LYS A 488 -2.73 22.08 21.32
N TYR A 489 -2.51 22.60 20.12
CA TYR A 489 -1.23 22.51 19.40
C TYR A 489 -0.32 23.73 19.62
N GLY A 490 -0.63 24.58 20.59
CA GLY A 490 0.28 25.62 21.08
C GLY A 490 0.12 26.99 20.44
N ALA A 491 -0.99 27.28 19.75
CA ALA A 491 -1.26 28.62 19.25
C ALA A 491 -1.23 29.67 20.37
N ASP A 492 -0.63 30.84 20.11
CA ASP A 492 -0.53 31.92 21.08
C ASP A 492 -1.90 32.54 21.38
N VAL A 493 -2.42 32.19 22.56
CA VAL A 493 -3.69 32.70 23.10
C VAL A 493 -3.67 34.22 23.36
N ASN A 494 -2.49 34.83 23.48
CA ASN A 494 -2.30 36.25 23.77
C ASN A 494 -1.91 37.05 22.54
N HIS A 495 -1.90 36.44 21.36
CA HIS A 495 -1.58 37.12 20.11
C HIS A 495 -2.47 38.35 19.89
N VAL A 496 -1.84 39.42 19.39
CA VAL A 496 -2.48 40.72 19.16
C VAL A 496 -2.43 41.04 17.66
N ASP A 497 -3.56 41.43 17.08
CA ASP A 497 -3.58 41.85 15.68
C ASP A 497 -2.90 43.21 15.46
N CYS A 498 -2.46 43.50 14.23
CA CYS A 498 -1.82 44.77 13.89
C CYS A 498 -2.83 45.85 13.49
N SER A 499 -4.08 45.47 13.19
CA SER A 499 -5.09 46.41 12.71
C SER A 499 -5.76 47.20 13.82
N GLU A 500 -6.13 46.53 14.90
CA GLU A 500 -6.91 47.14 15.99
C GLU A 500 -6.19 46.99 17.34
N TYR A 501 -4.96 46.45 17.34
CA TYR A 501 -4.22 46.06 18.54
C TYR A 501 -5.11 45.22 19.46
N LYS A 502 -5.84 44.28 18.85
CA LYS A 502 -6.87 43.49 19.53
C LYS A 502 -6.31 42.12 19.90
N PRO A 503 -6.21 41.78 21.20
CA PRO A 503 -5.83 40.44 21.62
C PRO A 503 -6.95 39.43 21.31
N VAL A 504 -6.59 38.15 21.13
CA VAL A 504 -7.54 37.06 20.81
C VAL A 504 -8.78 37.06 21.72
N ILE A 505 -8.60 37.30 23.03
CA ILE A 505 -9.71 37.34 23.99
C ILE A 505 -10.68 38.50 23.74
N ALA A 506 -10.20 39.64 23.23
CA ALA A 506 -11.06 40.76 22.87
C ALA A 506 -11.90 40.44 21.61
N ASN A 507 -11.35 39.71 20.64
CA ASN A 507 -12.15 39.17 19.53
C ASN A 507 -13.26 38.22 20.04
N ALA A 508 -12.96 37.38 21.04
CA ALA A 508 -13.96 36.48 21.63
C ALA A 508 -15.05 37.22 22.43
N ILE A 509 -14.70 38.35 23.06
CA ILE A 509 -15.69 39.22 23.71
C ILE A 509 -16.61 39.85 22.67
N ASP A 510 -16.09 40.26 21.51
CA ASP A 510 -16.87 40.83 20.41
C ASP A 510 -17.90 39.85 19.83
N THR A 511 -17.59 38.55 19.79
CA THR A 511 -18.57 37.54 19.34
C THR A 511 -19.69 37.32 20.36
N GLY A 512 -19.49 37.73 21.61
CA GLY A 512 -20.43 37.53 22.70
C GLY A 512 -20.59 36.06 23.14
N ASN A 513 -19.72 35.15 22.69
CA ASN A 513 -19.79 33.72 22.99
C ASN A 513 -19.02 33.37 24.28
N PRO A 514 -19.70 33.07 25.41
CA PRO A 514 -19.02 32.77 26.67
C PRO A 514 -18.20 31.48 26.62
N ALA A 515 -18.54 30.52 25.75
CA ALA A 515 -17.80 29.26 25.64
C ALA A 515 -16.38 29.49 25.12
N ILE A 516 -16.22 30.31 24.07
CA ILE A 516 -14.90 30.65 23.52
C ILE A 516 -14.09 31.48 24.52
N VAL A 517 -14.72 32.44 25.21
CA VAL A 517 -14.02 33.17 26.28
C VAL A 517 -13.54 32.23 27.37
N ARG A 518 -14.37 31.25 27.79
CA ARG A 518 -13.98 30.24 28.80
C ARG A 518 -12.78 29.42 28.34
N LEU A 519 -12.82 28.98 27.08
CA LEU A 519 -11.74 28.23 26.46
C LEU A 519 -10.43 29.02 26.50
N LEU A 520 -10.41 30.26 26.03
CA LEU A 520 -9.21 31.10 26.04
C LEU A 520 -8.69 31.34 27.47
N LEU A 521 -9.58 31.60 28.44
CA LEU A 521 -9.21 31.76 29.85
C LEU A 521 -8.60 30.48 30.44
N ASN A 522 -9.04 29.30 30.03
CA ASN A 522 -8.45 28.03 30.45
C ASN A 522 -7.03 27.85 29.91
N TYR A 523 -6.73 28.39 28.73
CA TYR A 523 -5.40 28.46 28.14
C TYR A 523 -4.57 29.68 28.60
N ASN A 524 -5.00 30.36 29.67
CA ASN A 524 -4.31 31.52 30.27
C ASN A 524 -4.25 32.78 29.40
N ALA A 525 -5.34 33.07 28.67
CA ALA A 525 -5.53 34.39 28.08
C ALA A 525 -5.38 35.52 29.12
N GLY A 526 -4.65 36.57 28.75
CA GLY A 526 -4.39 37.74 29.57
C GLY A 526 -5.64 38.58 29.77
N VAL A 527 -6.16 38.57 31.00
CA VAL A 527 -7.33 39.39 31.39
C VAL A 527 -7.00 40.85 31.69
N ASN A 528 -5.70 41.16 31.86
CA ASN A 528 -5.19 42.51 32.08
C ASN A 528 -4.49 43.09 30.84
N THR A 529 -4.55 42.39 29.71
CA THR A 529 -3.98 42.87 28.44
C THR A 529 -4.74 44.12 27.98
N GLU A 530 -4.03 45.02 27.32
CA GLU A 530 -4.57 46.25 26.75
C GLU A 530 -5.24 45.96 25.39
N VAL A 531 -6.27 46.73 25.06
CA VAL A 531 -7.07 46.61 23.85
C VAL A 531 -7.13 47.98 23.18
N GLY A 532 -6.79 48.04 21.89
CA GLY A 532 -6.87 49.27 21.09
C GLY A 532 -5.54 49.99 20.93
N GLU A 533 -5.46 50.87 19.93
CA GLU A 533 -4.25 51.62 19.55
C GLU A 533 -3.68 52.49 20.66
N ASP A 534 -4.54 53.03 21.52
CA ASP A 534 -4.16 53.92 22.62
C ASP A 534 -3.72 53.15 23.87
N LEU A 535 -3.85 51.82 23.86
CA LEU A 535 -3.52 50.90 24.95
C LEU A 535 -4.15 51.29 26.30
N SER A 536 -5.22 52.09 26.28
CA SER A 536 -5.79 52.69 27.49
C SER A 536 -6.82 51.78 28.18
N THR A 537 -7.41 50.86 27.41
CA THR A 537 -8.52 50.01 27.86
C THR A 537 -8.04 48.59 28.13
N LYS A 538 -8.22 48.10 29.35
CA LYS A 538 -7.94 46.70 29.70
C LYS A 538 -9.08 45.79 29.23
N VAL A 539 -8.78 44.52 28.94
CA VAL A 539 -9.76 43.49 28.54
C VAL A 539 -10.98 43.43 29.48
N ILE A 540 -10.80 43.57 30.80
CA ILE A 540 -11.92 43.60 31.75
C ILE A 540 -12.84 44.81 31.56
N ASP A 541 -12.28 45.99 31.28
CA ASP A 541 -13.06 47.19 31.07
C ASP A 541 -13.72 47.18 29.69
N TYR A 542 -13.05 46.59 28.69
CA TYR A 542 -13.64 46.29 27.39
C TYR A 542 -14.86 45.37 27.50
N ALA A 543 -14.77 44.29 28.29
CA ALA A 543 -15.89 43.39 28.54
C ALA A 543 -17.07 44.09 29.21
N LYS A 544 -16.82 44.99 30.17
CA LYS A 544 -17.86 45.81 30.80
C LYS A 544 -18.56 46.74 29.81
N GLN A 545 -17.81 47.38 28.90
CA GLN A 545 -18.37 48.23 27.86
C GLN A 545 -19.31 47.45 26.91
N LYS A 546 -18.99 46.18 26.61
CA LYS A 546 -19.82 45.30 25.76
C LYS A 546 -21.07 44.75 26.45
N GLY A 547 -21.10 44.74 27.79
CA GLY A 547 -22.32 44.50 28.58
C GLY A 547 -22.74 43.03 28.75
N ASN A 548 -21.91 42.05 28.38
CA ASN A 548 -22.23 40.63 28.61
C ASN A 548 -21.87 40.20 30.04
N LYS A 549 -22.87 40.16 30.92
CA LYS A 549 -22.70 39.83 32.35
C LYS A 549 -21.95 38.52 32.59
N MET A 550 -22.28 37.46 31.85
CA MET A 550 -21.64 36.14 32.04
C MET A 550 -20.14 36.18 31.70
N ILE A 551 -19.77 36.87 30.62
CA ILE A 551 -18.37 37.07 30.23
C ILE A 551 -17.64 37.91 31.29
N ILE A 552 -18.25 38.99 31.78
CA ILE A 552 -17.68 39.85 32.84
C ILE A 552 -17.42 39.04 34.11
N ASP A 553 -18.39 38.23 34.55
CA ASP A 553 -18.27 37.40 35.75
C ASP A 553 -17.11 36.40 35.61
N MET A 554 -16.99 35.74 34.45
CA MET A 554 -15.89 34.79 34.18
C MET A 554 -14.50 35.45 34.20
N ILE A 555 -14.37 36.65 33.62
CA ILE A 555 -13.09 37.38 33.63
C ILE A 555 -12.74 37.81 35.06
N ASN A 556 -13.72 38.29 35.83
CA ASN A 556 -13.55 38.65 37.23
C ASN A 556 -13.12 37.45 38.09
N GLU A 557 -13.74 36.28 37.90
CA GLU A 557 -13.36 35.04 38.58
C GLU A 557 -11.89 34.69 38.33
N LYS A 558 -11.44 34.72 37.06
CA LYS A 558 -10.04 34.43 36.71
C LYS A 558 -9.09 35.48 37.31
N LEU A 559 -9.48 36.75 37.34
CA LEU A 559 -8.70 37.82 37.97
C LEU A 559 -8.55 37.58 39.48
N GLN A 560 -9.63 37.24 40.18
CA GLN A 560 -9.57 36.89 41.60
C GLN A 560 -8.67 35.68 41.89
N GLN A 561 -8.77 34.63 41.06
CA GLN A 561 -7.87 33.47 41.18
C GLN A 561 -6.40 33.86 41.01
N SER A 562 -6.08 34.77 40.09
CA SER A 562 -4.71 35.25 39.89
C SER A 562 -4.18 36.05 41.09
N ILE A 563 -5.05 36.85 41.73
CA ILE A 563 -4.73 37.62 42.93
C ILE A 563 -4.50 36.69 44.12
N SER A 564 -5.39 35.72 44.35
CA SER A 564 -5.26 34.74 45.43
C SER A 564 -4.00 33.90 45.29
N LYS A 565 -3.65 33.44 44.07
CA LYS A 565 -2.38 32.73 43.82
C LYS A 565 -1.17 33.61 44.11
N LYS A 566 -1.19 34.89 43.71
CA LYS A 566 -0.09 35.83 43.99
C LYS A 566 0.06 36.07 45.49
N GLN A 567 -1.04 36.15 46.24
CA GLN A 567 -1.04 36.24 47.71
C GLN A 567 -0.53 34.95 48.38
N GLU A 568 -0.87 33.77 47.88
CA GLU A 568 -0.35 32.49 48.39
C GLU A 568 1.16 32.34 48.17
N VAL A 569 1.69 32.75 47.02
CA VAL A 569 3.14 32.76 46.75
C VAL A 569 3.83 33.74 47.71
N LEU A 570 3.30 34.95 47.85
CA LEU A 570 3.83 35.95 48.78
C LEU A 570 3.84 35.43 50.23
N ASN A 571 2.78 34.73 50.64
CA ASN A 571 2.68 34.12 51.97
C ASN A 571 3.64 32.94 52.16
N LYS A 572 3.89 32.12 51.14
CA LYS A 572 4.90 31.05 51.18
C LYS A 572 6.32 31.58 51.24
N ASP A 573 6.62 32.64 50.49
CA ASP A 573 7.93 33.30 50.53
C ASP A 573 8.19 33.93 51.89
N ASN A 574 7.19 34.63 52.46
CA ASN A 574 7.24 35.16 53.83
C ASN A 574 7.38 34.06 54.89
N SER A 575 6.70 32.92 54.72
CA SER A 575 6.82 31.76 55.60
C SER A 575 8.21 31.12 55.52
N SER A 576 8.82 31.05 54.33
CA SER A 576 10.17 30.53 54.12
C SER A 576 11.25 31.43 54.71
N LEU A 577 11.03 32.76 54.70
CA LEU A 577 11.85 33.76 55.38
C LEU A 577 11.73 33.63 56.91
N LEU A 578 10.52 33.40 57.43
CA LEU A 578 10.27 33.14 58.86
C LEU A 578 10.93 31.84 59.33
N ILE A 579 10.91 30.76 58.54
CA ILE A 579 11.58 29.50 58.86
C ILE A 579 13.11 29.68 58.82
N LYS A 580 13.67 30.41 57.85
CA LYS A 580 15.11 30.75 57.82
C LYS A 580 15.53 31.59 59.03
N ASN A 581 14.67 32.47 59.53
CA ASN A 581 14.93 33.26 60.73
C ASN A 581 14.77 32.45 62.04
N ASN A 582 13.87 31.48 62.08
CA ASN A 582 13.70 30.59 63.24
C ASN A 582 14.79 29.50 63.33
N VAL A 583 15.38 29.04 62.22
CA VAL A 583 16.54 28.13 62.26
C VAL A 583 17.82 28.85 62.73
N LYS A 584 17.86 30.19 62.68
CA LYS A 584 18.92 31.00 63.29
C LYS A 584 18.67 31.36 64.76
N GLN A 585 17.60 30.85 65.39
CA GLN A 585 17.33 31.15 66.81
C GLN A 585 18.23 30.42 67.81
N GLU A 586 19.01 29.41 67.41
CA GLU A 586 19.99 28.78 68.32
C GLU A 586 21.24 29.65 68.58
N ASP A 587 21.51 30.65 67.73
CA ASP A 587 22.63 31.60 67.91
C ASP A 587 22.21 32.97 68.47
N ASN A 588 20.92 33.19 68.75
CA ASN A 588 20.37 34.50 69.13
C ASN A 588 20.28 34.76 70.65
N ILE A 589 20.81 33.87 71.50
CA ILE A 589 20.86 34.07 72.96
C ILE A 589 21.80 35.24 73.34
N SER A 590 22.75 35.61 72.47
CA SER A 590 23.67 36.74 72.69
C SER A 590 23.08 38.11 72.31
N ILE A 591 22.14 38.16 71.35
CA ILE A 591 21.57 39.43 70.86
C ILE A 591 20.39 39.90 71.74
N ASN A 592 19.58 38.98 72.27
CA ASN A 592 18.48 39.35 73.16
C ASN A 592 18.92 39.94 74.51
N SER A 593 20.15 39.67 74.98
CA SER A 593 20.71 40.35 76.15
C SER A 593 21.02 41.83 75.87
N LYS A 594 21.55 42.14 74.68
CA LYS A 594 21.85 43.52 74.24
C LYS A 594 20.61 44.33 73.88
N ILE A 595 19.55 43.67 73.40
CA ILE A 595 18.25 44.33 73.13
C ILE A 595 17.54 44.69 74.44
N ASN A 596 17.60 43.84 75.48
CA ASN A 596 17.03 44.17 76.79
C ASN A 596 17.80 45.30 77.50
N ASP A 597 19.12 45.38 77.34
CA ASP A 597 19.91 46.52 77.83
C ASP A 597 19.52 47.82 77.09
N ASN A 598 19.26 47.74 75.78
CA ASN A 598 18.80 48.88 74.97
C ASN A 598 17.35 49.31 75.24
N ILE A 599 16.46 48.38 75.62
CA ILE A 599 15.09 48.73 76.03
C ILE A 599 15.11 49.43 77.39
N SER A 600 15.96 49.02 78.35
CA SER A 600 16.14 49.75 79.62
C SER A 600 16.81 51.13 79.43
N PHE A 601 17.62 51.29 78.37
CA PHE A 601 18.21 52.57 77.98
C PHE A 601 17.17 53.48 77.33
N LYS A 602 16.26 52.93 76.51
CA LYS A 602 15.15 53.66 75.88
C LYS A 602 14.11 54.13 76.90
N GLU A 603 13.78 53.32 77.91
CA GLU A 603 12.92 53.73 79.03
C GLU A 603 13.56 54.84 79.89
N ASN A 604 14.91 54.84 80.04
CA ASN A 604 15.67 55.92 80.70
C ASN A 604 15.74 57.21 79.87
N ILE A 605 15.70 57.12 78.53
CA ILE A 605 15.63 58.28 77.63
C ILE A 605 14.21 58.87 77.63
N GLU A 606 13.16 58.05 77.62
CA GLU A 606 11.77 58.52 77.71
C GLU A 606 11.49 59.20 79.06
N THR A 607 12.11 58.76 80.16
CA THR A 607 12.03 59.48 81.46
C THR A 607 12.84 60.78 81.49
N LYS A 608 13.90 60.92 80.70
CA LYS A 608 14.69 62.16 80.58
C LYS A 608 14.12 63.15 79.55
N MET A 609 13.40 62.69 78.53
CA MET A 609 12.67 63.55 77.58
C MET A 609 11.56 64.39 78.23
N ASN A 610 11.13 64.05 79.46
CA ASN A 610 10.22 64.87 80.25
C ASN A 610 10.86 66.11 80.92
N LYS A 611 12.14 66.42 80.62
CA LYS A 611 12.77 67.68 80.99
C LYS A 611 13.37 68.32 79.73
N ASN A 612 12.73 69.40 79.27
CA ASN A 612 13.08 70.19 78.09
C ASN A 612 14.56 70.61 78.09
N ASP A 613 15.40 69.97 77.27
CA ASP A 613 16.71 70.49 76.90
C ASP A 613 16.95 70.29 75.39
N ASN A 614 17.00 71.40 74.65
CA ASN A 614 17.12 71.48 73.18
C ASN A 614 18.53 71.15 72.63
N SER A 615 19.35 70.42 73.38
CA SER A 615 20.71 70.05 72.98
C SER A 615 20.80 68.69 72.29
N LEU A 616 19.75 67.85 72.34
CA LEU A 616 19.78 66.48 71.81
C LEU A 616 19.38 66.35 70.33
N SER A 617 18.83 67.39 69.71
CA SER A 617 18.32 67.32 68.33
C SER A 617 19.42 67.04 67.31
N ASN A 618 20.62 67.59 67.53
CA ASN A 618 21.72 67.49 66.56
C ASN A 618 22.47 66.15 66.60
N GLU A 619 22.37 65.38 67.68
CA GLU A 619 22.97 64.03 67.75
C GLU A 619 22.05 62.96 67.15
N ILE A 620 20.74 63.19 67.12
CA ILE A 620 19.75 62.26 66.56
C ILE A 620 19.75 62.30 65.02
N ASP A 621 19.93 63.48 64.43
CA ASP A 621 19.97 63.64 62.97
C ASP A 621 21.19 62.92 62.35
N ASN A 622 22.35 62.96 63.01
CA ASN A 622 23.56 62.26 62.55
C ASN A 622 23.42 60.72 62.59
N ILE A 623 22.64 60.18 63.52
CA ILE A 623 22.43 58.72 63.65
C ILE A 623 21.39 58.21 62.63
N MET A 624 20.42 59.05 62.26
CA MET A 624 19.46 58.72 61.20
C MET A 624 20.11 58.74 59.80
N ASP A 625 21.07 59.62 59.56
CA ASP A 625 21.82 59.65 58.29
C ASP A 625 22.71 58.39 58.11
N ASP A 626 23.30 57.87 59.18
CA ASP A 626 24.08 56.61 59.14
C ASP A 626 23.19 55.39 58.87
N ILE A 627 21.95 55.36 59.39
CA ILE A 627 20.99 54.26 59.17
C ILE A 627 20.43 54.26 57.73
N VAL A 628 20.31 55.43 57.10
CA VAL A 628 19.90 55.57 55.69
C VAL A 628 21.04 55.19 54.73
N SER A 629 22.30 55.30 55.15
CA SER A 629 23.46 54.89 54.33
C SER A 629 23.70 53.36 54.31
N ASP A 630 23.19 52.61 55.28
CA ASP A 630 23.36 51.15 55.40
C ASP A 630 22.17 50.33 54.84
N LEU A 631 21.07 50.98 54.43
CA LEU A 631 19.90 50.41 53.74
C LEU A 631 19.96 50.62 52.22
#